data_AF-A0A1Y1N4X2-F1
#
_entry.id   AF-A0A1Y1N4X2-F1
#
_cell.length_a   1.000
_cell.length_b   1.000
_cell.length_c   1.000
_cell.angle_alpha   90.00
_cell.angle_beta   90.00
_cell.angle_gamma   90.00
#
_symmetry.space_group_name_H-M   'P 1'
#
loop_
_entity.id
_entity.type
_entity.pdbx_description
1 polymer ?
#
loop_
_entity_poly.entity_id
_entity_poly.type
_entity_poly.pdbx_seq_one_letter_code
_entity_poly.pdbx_strand_id
1 'polypeptide(L)'
;DRELRKHIATIEPFYALAGTLTMYAHNIEVYGDIARLFDVFLAREAVFPIYVFAQIVMGRRSEILDVEEPDMLQVMLAKVPPNMDLDSLITNAASLFDQFPPESLPSWRRISKSSTLKTARHIETCANQTLEDGRAFFEEQAKEVRWA
;
A
#
# COMPACT_ATOMS: atom_id res chain seq x y z
N ASP A 1 0.25 -2.91 15.51
CA ASP A 1 0.69 -4.11 16.23
C ASP A 1 2.23 -4.13 16.31
N ARG A 2 2.83 -4.22 17.51
CA ARG A 2 4.30 -4.20 17.68
C ARG A 2 4.94 -5.57 17.45
N GLU A 3 4.23 -6.64 17.78
CA GLU A 3 4.73 -8.01 17.67
C GLU A 3 4.78 -8.43 16.21
N LEU A 4 3.65 -8.27 15.51
CA LEU A 4 3.54 -8.54 14.08
C LEU A 4 4.57 -7.73 13.28
N ARG A 5 4.73 -6.43 13.61
CA ARG A 5 5.73 -5.56 12.97
C ARG A 5 7.15 -6.11 13.14
N LYS A 6 7.53 -6.59 14.32
CA LYS A 6 8.87 -7.14 14.57
C LYS A 6 9.08 -8.43 13.77
N HIS A 7 8.06 -9.28 13.73
CA HIS A 7 8.12 -10.55 13.03
C HIS A 7 8.29 -10.37 11.51
N ILE A 8 7.47 -9.52 10.87
CA ILE A 8 7.57 -9.28 9.42
C ILE A 8 8.81 -8.47 9.01
N ALA A 9 9.44 -7.76 9.95
CA ALA A 9 10.66 -6.99 9.70
C ALA A 9 11.93 -7.86 9.65
N THR A 10 11.80 -9.18 9.84
CA THR A 10 12.90 -10.14 9.71
C THR A 10 13.25 -10.44 8.25
N ILE A 11 12.37 -10.09 7.31
CA ILE A 11 12.55 -10.28 5.88
C ILE A 11 12.44 -8.95 5.13
N GLU A 12 13.08 -8.89 3.96
CA GLU A 12 12.96 -7.75 3.06
C GLU A 12 11.51 -7.62 2.54
N PRO A 13 10.96 -6.39 2.43
CA PRO A 13 9.55 -6.17 2.14
C PRO A 13 9.17 -6.37 0.67
N PHE A 14 9.88 -7.22 -0.08
CA PHE A 14 9.58 -7.53 -1.48
C PHE A 14 8.20 -8.16 -1.67
N TYR A 15 7.68 -8.85 -0.64
CA TYR A 15 6.33 -9.43 -0.64
C TYR A 15 5.23 -8.41 -0.92
N ALA A 16 5.42 -7.14 -0.52
CA ALA A 16 4.40 -6.09 -0.67
C ALA A 16 4.43 -5.44 -2.07
N LEU A 17 5.51 -5.64 -2.84
CA LEU A 17 5.76 -4.89 -4.07
C LEU A 17 4.76 -5.24 -5.16
N ALA A 18 4.61 -6.53 -5.50
CA ALA A 18 3.70 -6.97 -6.55
C ALA A 18 2.25 -6.60 -6.23
N GLY A 19 1.83 -6.85 -4.97
CA GLY A 19 0.53 -6.46 -4.41
C GLY A 19 0.20 -4.99 -4.66
N THR A 20 1.08 -4.11 -4.20
CA THR A 20 0.86 -2.67 -4.26
C THR A 20 0.94 -2.13 -5.68
N LEU A 21 1.89 -2.60 -6.51
CA LEU A 21 2.07 -2.13 -7.89
C LEU A 21 0.91 -2.48 -8.81
N THR A 22 0.27 -3.62 -8.57
CA THR A 22 -0.82 -4.13 -9.41
C THR A 22 -2.18 -3.96 -8.74
N MET A 23 -2.25 -3.21 -7.62
CA MET A 23 -3.48 -3.00 -6.86
C MET A 23 -4.20 -4.32 -6.52
N TYR A 24 -3.44 -5.37 -6.21
CA TYR A 24 -3.90 -6.74 -5.91
C TYR A 24 -4.71 -7.44 -7.01
N ALA A 25 -4.80 -6.88 -8.21
CA ALA A 25 -5.58 -7.47 -9.31
C ALA A 25 -5.09 -8.87 -9.73
N HIS A 26 -3.85 -9.25 -9.43
CA HIS A 26 -3.29 -10.57 -9.73
C HIS A 26 -3.63 -11.64 -8.68
N ASN A 27 -4.05 -11.24 -7.48
CA ASN A 27 -4.32 -12.15 -6.37
C ASN A 27 -5.82 -12.31 -6.08
N ILE A 28 -6.66 -11.48 -6.70
CA ILE A 28 -8.11 -11.51 -6.54
C ILE A 28 -8.67 -12.11 -7.82
N GLU A 29 -9.36 -13.23 -7.69
CA GLU A 29 -9.80 -14.02 -8.85
C GLU A 29 -11.19 -13.59 -9.34
N VAL A 30 -12.02 -13.01 -8.47
CA VAL A 30 -13.38 -12.59 -8.79
C VAL A 30 -13.36 -11.18 -9.39
N TYR A 31 -13.84 -11.03 -10.63
CA TYR A 31 -13.82 -9.73 -11.31
C TYR A 31 -14.55 -8.61 -10.55
N GLY A 32 -15.69 -8.93 -9.91
CA GLY A 32 -16.45 -7.96 -9.12
C GLY A 32 -15.65 -7.38 -7.95
N ASP A 33 -14.83 -8.22 -7.32
CA ASP A 33 -13.96 -7.87 -6.21
C ASP A 33 -12.81 -6.94 -6.67
N ILE A 34 -12.24 -7.23 -7.85
CA ILE A 34 -11.23 -6.36 -8.48
C ILE A 34 -11.85 -4.99 -8.77
N ALA A 35 -13.01 -4.95 -9.43
CA ALA A 35 -13.68 -3.70 -9.77
C ALA A 35 -13.98 -2.87 -8.51
N ARG A 36 -14.50 -3.51 -7.45
CA ARG A 36 -14.81 -2.86 -6.17
C ARG A 36 -13.58 -2.21 -5.53
N LEU A 37 -12.42 -2.86 -5.57
CA LEU A 37 -11.17 -2.27 -5.05
C LEU A 37 -10.69 -1.12 -5.94
N PHE A 38 -10.78 -1.25 -7.26
CA PHE A 38 -10.39 -0.18 -8.17
C PHE A 38 -11.27 1.06 -8.00
N ASP A 39 -12.58 0.90 -7.79
CA ASP A 39 -13.47 2.02 -7.47
C ASP A 39 -12.96 2.80 -6.24
N VAL A 40 -12.52 2.07 -5.20
CA VAL A 40 -11.97 2.69 -3.99
C VAL A 40 -10.60 3.32 -4.25
N PHE A 41 -9.70 2.64 -4.94
CA PHE A 41 -8.36 3.16 -5.20
C PHE A 41 -8.35 4.39 -6.11
N LEU A 42 -9.28 4.47 -7.06
CA LEU A 42 -9.45 5.63 -7.92
C LEU A 42 -10.16 6.79 -7.20
N ALA A 43 -11.06 6.49 -6.25
CA ALA A 43 -11.75 7.48 -5.44
C ALA A 43 -10.98 7.95 -4.19
N ARG A 44 -9.80 7.38 -3.93
CA ARG A 44 -8.95 7.70 -2.77
C ARG A 44 -7.57 8.14 -3.23
N GLU A 45 -6.79 8.63 -2.28
CA GLU A 45 -5.47 9.19 -2.50
C GLU A 45 -4.45 8.07 -2.79
N ALA A 46 -3.40 8.34 -3.57
CA ALA A 46 -2.49 7.31 -4.13
C ALA A 46 -1.80 6.40 -3.09
N VAL A 47 -1.71 6.84 -1.83
CA VAL A 47 -1.11 6.08 -0.71
C VAL A 47 -2.09 5.07 -0.09
N PHE A 48 -3.39 5.20 -0.33
CA PHE A 48 -4.44 4.39 0.30
C PHE A 48 -4.26 2.87 0.11
N PRO A 49 -3.78 2.34 -1.03
CA PRO A 49 -3.52 0.90 -1.19
C PRO A 49 -2.61 0.30 -0.10
N ILE A 50 -1.69 1.08 0.47
CA ILE A 50 -0.80 0.62 1.55
C ILE A 50 -1.60 0.29 2.83
N TYR A 51 -2.70 1.02 3.08
CA TYR A 51 -3.56 0.77 4.24
C TYR A 51 -4.42 -0.47 4.06
N VAL A 52 -4.87 -0.73 2.83
CA VAL A 52 -5.52 -2.00 2.49
C VAL A 52 -4.54 -3.16 2.70
N PHE A 53 -3.30 -3.03 2.25
CA PHE A 53 -2.28 -4.03 2.51
C PHE A 53 -2.05 -4.28 4.00
N ALA A 54 -1.89 -3.20 4.79
CA ALA A 54 -1.72 -3.32 6.23
C ALA A 54 -2.89 -4.05 6.89
N GLN A 55 -4.13 -3.82 6.43
CA GLN A 55 -5.31 -4.55 6.92
C GLN A 55 -5.33 -6.02 6.51
N ILE A 56 -4.90 -6.37 5.29
CA ILE A 56 -4.75 -7.78 4.88
C ILE A 56 -3.76 -8.50 5.80
N VAL A 57 -2.62 -7.87 6.09
CA VAL A 57 -1.60 -8.42 7.00
C VAL A 57 -2.12 -8.53 8.43
N MET A 58 -2.82 -7.50 8.93
CA MET A 58 -3.40 -7.51 10.28
C MET A 58 -4.52 -8.55 10.44
N GLY A 59 -5.36 -8.74 9.41
CA GLY A 59 -6.43 -9.74 9.43
C GLY A 59 -5.91 -11.18 9.52
N ARG A 60 -4.65 -11.41 9.10
CA ARG A 60 -3.98 -12.71 9.11
C ARG A 60 -2.92 -12.83 10.21
N ARG A 61 -3.02 -11.98 11.24
CA ARG A 61 -2.01 -11.85 12.30
C ARG A 61 -1.59 -13.20 12.89
N SER A 62 -2.55 -14.04 13.29
CA SER A 62 -2.25 -15.34 13.91
C SER A 62 -1.49 -16.25 12.95
N GLU A 63 -2.00 -16.42 11.73
CA GLU A 63 -1.34 -17.25 10.72
C GLU A 63 0.08 -16.79 10.41
N ILE A 64 0.30 -15.47 10.38
CA ILE A 64 1.62 -14.89 10.08
C ILE A 64 2.59 -15.13 11.24
N LEU A 65 2.15 -14.96 12.49
CA LEU A 65 3.00 -15.15 13.66
C LEU A 65 3.40 -16.61 13.88
N ASP A 66 2.61 -17.56 13.36
CA ASP A 66 2.89 -19.00 13.44
C ASP A 66 3.94 -19.48 12.42
N VAL A 67 4.38 -18.62 11.49
CA VAL A 67 5.36 -18.97 10.44
C VAL A 67 6.77 -18.57 10.85
N GLU A 68 7.61 -19.55 11.18
CA GLU A 68 8.99 -19.29 11.61
C GLU A 68 9.97 -19.15 10.44
N GLU A 69 9.72 -19.83 9.31
CA GLU A 69 10.62 -19.86 8.17
C GLU A 69 10.51 -18.60 7.29
N PRO A 70 11.60 -17.84 7.05
CA PRO A 70 11.59 -16.61 6.26
C PRO A 70 10.98 -16.75 4.85
N ASP A 71 11.32 -17.84 4.14
CA ASP A 71 10.82 -18.07 2.78
C ASP A 71 9.31 -18.34 2.77
N MET A 72 8.82 -19.10 3.76
CA MET A 72 7.39 -19.33 3.94
C MET A 72 6.65 -18.05 4.31
N LEU A 73 7.25 -17.23 5.18
CA LEU A 73 6.70 -15.93 5.58
C LEU A 73 6.56 -15.01 4.37
N GLN A 74 7.57 -14.97 3.49
CA GLN A 74 7.53 -14.20 2.25
C GLN A 74 6.40 -14.66 1.32
N VAL A 75 6.24 -15.98 1.13
CA VAL A 75 5.13 -16.54 0.33
C VAL A 75 3.78 -16.22 0.95
N MET A 76 3.65 -16.32 2.27
CA MET A 76 2.43 -16.02 3.00
C MET A 76 2.01 -14.56 2.82
N LEU A 77 2.93 -13.61 3.02
CA LEU A 77 2.67 -12.17 2.92
C LEU A 77 2.41 -11.71 1.48
N ALA A 78 2.91 -12.45 0.48
CA ALA A 78 2.67 -12.16 -0.94
C ALA A 78 1.26 -12.57 -1.41
N LYS A 79 0.51 -13.37 -0.62
CA LYS A 79 -0.82 -13.87 -0.98
C LYS A 79 -1.93 -13.06 -0.34
N VAL A 80 -3.01 -12.83 -1.10
CA VAL A 80 -4.28 -12.35 -0.57
C VAL A 80 -5.16 -13.56 -0.22
N PRO A 81 -5.81 -13.58 0.95
CA PRO A 81 -6.77 -14.61 1.29
C PRO A 81 -7.89 -14.72 0.26
N PRO A 82 -8.30 -15.94 -0.12
CA PRO A 82 -9.53 -16.13 -0.88
C PRO A 82 -10.74 -15.75 -0.01
N ASN A 83 -11.82 -15.29 -0.64
CA ASN A 83 -13.11 -15.00 0.00
C ASN A 83 -13.05 -13.97 1.14
N MET A 84 -12.22 -12.94 1.01
CA MET A 84 -12.17 -11.85 1.98
C MET A 84 -13.44 -10.98 1.89
N ASP A 85 -13.98 -10.59 3.05
CA ASP A 85 -14.99 -9.53 3.11
C ASP A 85 -14.35 -8.18 2.76
N LEU A 86 -14.45 -7.78 1.50
CA LEU A 86 -13.84 -6.57 0.97
C LEU A 86 -14.43 -5.30 1.57
N ASP A 87 -15.73 -5.25 1.81
CA ASP A 87 -16.34 -4.04 2.37
C ASP A 87 -15.87 -3.81 3.80
N SER A 88 -15.76 -4.87 4.60
CA SER A 88 -15.14 -4.80 5.93
C SER A 88 -13.66 -4.42 5.84
N LEU A 89 -12.91 -5.00 4.89
CA LEU A 89 -11.50 -4.66 4.67
C LEU A 89 -11.31 -3.17 4.34
N ILE A 90 -12.09 -2.66 3.38
CA ILE A 90 -12.06 -1.26 2.94
C ILE A 90 -12.43 -0.33 4.10
N THR A 91 -13.48 -0.67 4.85
CA THR A 91 -13.93 0.12 6.01
C THR A 91 -12.84 0.19 7.09
N ASN A 92 -12.22 -0.94 7.41
CA ASN A 92 -11.12 -0.99 8.38
C ASN A 92 -9.87 -0.25 7.87
N ALA A 93 -9.59 -0.30 6.57
CA ALA A 93 -8.47 0.42 5.97
C ALA A 93 -8.69 1.94 5.98
N ALA A 94 -9.92 2.39 5.71
CA ALA A 94 -10.31 3.79 5.85
C ALA A 94 -10.17 4.27 7.29
N SER A 95 -10.68 3.51 8.26
CA SER A 95 -10.52 3.84 9.67
C SER A 95 -9.06 3.89 10.12
N LEU A 96 -8.22 2.95 9.64
CA LEU A 96 -6.79 2.97 9.91
C LEU A 96 -6.11 4.20 9.29
N PHE A 97 -6.50 4.56 8.08
CA PHE A 97 -6.01 5.75 7.39
C PHE A 97 -6.33 7.03 8.16
N ASP A 98 -7.58 7.18 8.62
CA ASP A 98 -8.02 8.37 9.34
C ASP A 98 -7.33 8.48 10.72
N GLN A 99 -7.10 7.34 11.40
CA GLN A 99 -6.39 7.30 12.67
C GLN A 99 -4.88 7.56 12.54
N PHE A 100 -4.27 7.09 11.45
CA PHE A 100 -2.83 7.17 11.20
C PHE A 100 -2.57 7.70 9.80
N PRO A 101 -2.82 9.00 9.54
CA PRO A 101 -2.59 9.58 8.22
C PRO A 101 -1.10 9.47 7.85
N PRO A 102 -0.75 9.40 6.56
CA PRO A 102 0.62 9.13 6.11
C PRO A 102 1.64 10.09 6.74
N GLU A 103 1.26 11.36 6.90
CA GLU A 103 2.07 12.42 7.49
C GLU A 103 2.47 12.15 8.95
N SER A 104 1.71 11.34 9.67
CA SER A 104 2.03 10.89 11.03
C SER A 104 3.11 9.80 11.06
N LEU A 105 3.36 9.12 9.94
CA LEU A 105 4.27 7.98 9.89
C LEU A 105 5.73 8.45 9.77
N PRO A 106 6.68 7.92 10.57
CA PRO A 106 8.09 8.32 10.51
C PRO A 106 8.72 8.17 9.13
N SER A 107 8.38 7.08 8.41
CA SER A 107 8.90 6.80 7.06
C SER A 107 8.46 7.83 6.03
N TRP A 108 7.34 8.53 6.24
CA TRP A 108 6.83 9.54 5.32
C TRP A 108 7.81 10.68 5.07
N ARG A 109 8.58 11.04 6.10
CA ARG A 109 9.59 12.11 6.01
C ARG A 109 10.73 11.75 5.07
N ARG A 110 10.97 10.46 4.84
CA ARG A 110 12.04 9.94 3.96
C ARG A 110 11.63 9.85 2.49
N ILE A 111 10.33 9.92 2.21
CA ILE A 111 9.81 9.88 0.85
C ILE A 111 10.07 11.23 0.17
N SER A 112 10.50 11.20 -1.08
CA SER A 112 10.67 12.39 -1.94
C SER A 112 9.42 13.29 -1.92
N LYS A 113 9.61 14.61 -1.89
CA LYS A 113 8.51 15.58 -2.08
C LYS A 113 7.87 15.45 -3.47
N SER A 114 8.64 15.00 -4.46
CA SER A 114 8.22 14.79 -5.84
C SER A 114 7.63 13.40 -6.09
N SER A 115 7.57 12.53 -5.08
CA SER A 115 6.92 11.22 -5.20
C SER A 115 5.43 11.38 -5.48
N THR A 116 4.88 10.50 -6.34
CA THR A 116 3.42 10.37 -6.57
C THR A 116 2.63 10.22 -5.27
N LEU A 117 3.21 9.57 -4.25
CA LEU A 117 2.57 9.49 -2.93
C LEU A 117 2.32 10.86 -2.32
N LYS A 118 3.18 11.86 -2.58
CA LYS A 118 3.08 13.23 -2.04
C LYS A 118 2.42 14.22 -3.00
N THR A 119 2.69 14.09 -4.29
CA THR A 119 2.12 14.98 -5.31
C THR A 119 0.67 14.63 -5.64
N ALA A 120 0.28 13.36 -5.47
CA ALA A 120 -1.10 12.88 -5.60
C ALA A 120 -1.79 12.65 -4.24
N ARG A 121 -1.49 13.50 -3.25
CA ARG A 121 -2.14 13.41 -1.93
C ARG A 121 -3.59 13.80 -1.96
N HIS A 122 -4.00 14.79 -2.74
CA HIS A 122 -5.38 15.25 -2.77
C HIS A 122 -5.91 15.19 -4.19
N ILE A 123 -7.10 14.63 -4.35
CA ILE A 123 -7.76 14.43 -5.67
C ILE A 123 -7.93 15.78 -6.37
N GLU A 124 -8.26 16.84 -5.63
CA GLU A 124 -8.40 18.20 -6.14
C GLU A 124 -7.09 18.75 -6.70
N THR A 125 -5.96 18.48 -6.05
CA THR A 125 -4.63 18.86 -6.55
C THR A 125 -4.31 18.07 -7.81
N CYS A 126 -4.57 16.76 -7.83
CA CYS A 126 -4.35 15.92 -9.01
C CYS A 126 -5.17 16.38 -10.22
N ALA A 127 -6.43 16.74 -10.00
CA ALA A 127 -7.34 17.16 -11.07
C ALA A 127 -6.86 18.44 -11.79
N ASN A 128 -6.04 19.25 -11.13
CA ASN A 128 -5.47 20.48 -11.69
C ASN A 128 -4.02 20.32 -12.18
N GLN A 129 -3.41 19.14 -12.02
CA GLN A 129 -2.04 18.90 -12.51
C GLN A 129 -2.02 18.66 -14.01
N THR A 130 -1.01 19.24 -14.66
CA THR A 130 -0.72 19.02 -16.08
C THR A 130 0.29 17.88 -16.27
N LEU A 131 0.42 17.42 -17.52
CA LEU A 131 1.49 16.47 -17.87
C LEU A 131 2.89 17.06 -17.67
N GLU A 132 3.04 18.38 -17.77
CA GLU A 132 4.31 19.08 -17.55
C GLU A 132 4.69 19.07 -16.07
N ASP A 133 3.73 19.29 -15.18
CA ASP A 133 3.94 19.14 -13.72
C ASP A 133 4.39 17.72 -13.38
N GLY A 134 3.69 16.72 -13.93
CA GLY A 134 4.05 15.31 -13.75
C GLY A 134 5.47 15.00 -14.23
N ARG A 135 5.88 15.53 -15.39
CA ARG A 135 7.24 15.38 -15.91
C ARG A 135 8.26 16.03 -14.98
N ALA A 136 8.00 17.24 -14.50
CA ALA A 136 8.89 17.95 -13.60
C ALA A 136 9.10 17.18 -12.29
N PHE A 137 8.03 16.65 -11.68
CA PHE A 137 8.12 15.81 -10.48
C PHE A 137 8.91 14.53 -10.74
N PHE A 138 8.66 13.86 -11.86
CA PHE A 138 9.37 12.65 -12.24
C PHE A 138 10.88 12.91 -12.41
N GLU A 139 11.25 13.95 -13.15
CA GLU A 139 12.65 14.30 -13.38
C GLU A 139 13.38 14.62 -12.07
N GLU A 140 12.72 15.34 -11.16
CA GLU A 140 13.29 15.67 -9.86
C GLU A 140 13.48 14.42 -8.99
N GLN A 141 12.45 13.57 -8.87
CA GLN A 141 12.55 12.32 -8.12
C GLN A 141 13.64 11.41 -8.72
N ALA A 142 13.77 11.35 -10.04
CA ALA A 142 14.80 10.56 -10.72
C ALA A 142 16.24 11.06 -10.46
N LYS A 143 16.44 12.35 -10.18
CA LYS A 143 17.75 12.87 -9.74
C LYS A 143 18.03 12.46 -8.30
N GLU A 144 17.05 12.59 -7.41
CA GLU A 144 17.19 12.19 -6.01
C GLU A 144 17.57 10.71 -5.87
N VAL A 145 16.92 9.82 -6.63
CA VAL A 145 17.23 8.38 -6.62
C VAL A 145 18.63 8.07 -7.16
N ARG A 146 19.12 8.83 -8.15
CA ARG A 146 20.48 8.65 -8.70
C ARG A 146 21.59 9.12 -7.75
N TRP A 147 21.26 9.94 -6.75
CA TRP A 147 22.19 10.50 -5.78
C TRP A 147 22.01 9.96 -4.35
N ALA A 148 21.08 9.01 -4.15
CA ALA A 148 20.84 8.30 -2.91
C ALA A 148 21.64 7.00 -2.83
#